data_AF-A0A2K3JNV2-F1
#
_entry.id   AF-A0A2K3JNV2-F1
#
_cell.length_a   1.000
_cell.length_b   1.000
_cell.length_c   1.000
_cell.angle_alpha   90.00
_cell.angle_beta   90.00
_cell.angle_gamma   90.00
#
_symmetry.space_group_name_H-M   'P 1'
#
loop_
_entity.id
_entity.type
_entity.pdbx_description
1 polymer ?
#
loop_
_entity_poly.entity_id
_entity_poly.type
_entity_poly.pdbx_seq_one_letter_code
_entity_poly.pdbx_strand_id
1 'polypeptide(L)'
;MGSGQLKYFWGETRGQVEKLCLKLLDKYGPGVTSIVGAVASDMGILTTRQLHWMVRARNKGIKASEQDYFEQLSNSFRCLMDLIPTGQSKCDGMNDKLVVDGANGVGGAKLQILHKLLNVLDIEVRNSSQDEGVLNDGVGADYVQKEKVAPRGFGSKDAGIRCASLDGDADRLVYFSVPPESNAPIDLVDGDKILSL
;
A
#
# COMPACT_ATOMS: atom_id res chain seq x y z
N MET A 1 7.58 36.65 15.08
CA MET A 1 8.27 35.70 14.18
C MET A 1 8.17 34.33 14.82
N GLY A 2 7.28 33.47 14.34
CA GLY A 2 7.10 32.13 14.93
C GLY A 2 8.29 31.26 14.56
N SER A 3 9.01 30.77 15.57
CA SER A 3 10.07 29.78 15.40
C SER A 3 9.45 28.49 14.86
N GLY A 4 9.56 28.26 13.56
CA GLY A 4 9.14 27.02 12.94
C GLY A 4 10.02 25.89 13.48
N GLN A 5 9.45 25.00 14.30
CA GLN A 5 10.10 23.75 14.68
C GLN A 5 10.30 22.89 13.43
N LEU A 6 11.55 22.48 13.19
CA LEU A 6 11.86 21.48 12.17
C LEU A 6 11.37 20.12 12.68
N LYS A 7 10.44 19.49 11.95
CA LYS A 7 9.85 18.20 12.33
C LYS A 7 10.34 17.13 11.37
N TYR A 8 10.98 16.09 11.92
CA TYR A 8 11.44 14.94 11.17
C TYR A 8 10.50 13.77 11.46
N PHE A 9 9.98 13.16 10.39
CA PHE A 9 9.11 12.01 10.45
C PHE A 9 9.82 10.82 9.84
N TRP A 10 9.69 9.68 10.48
CA TRP A 10 10.21 8.42 9.97
C TRP A 10 9.13 7.34 10.13
N GLY A 11 9.09 6.40 9.19
CA GLY A 11 8.12 5.31 9.15
C GLY A 11 8.74 4.06 8.53
N GLU A 12 8.30 2.90 8.99
CA GLU A 12 8.92 1.61 8.67
C GLU A 12 8.09 0.78 7.69
N THR A 13 8.75 0.16 6.71
CA THR A 13 8.08 -0.67 5.69
C THR A 13 8.13 -2.17 5.99
N ARG A 14 8.77 -2.57 7.10
CA ARG A 14 9.10 -3.96 7.44
C ARG A 14 8.92 -4.25 8.93
N GLY A 15 7.96 -5.10 9.32
CA GLY A 15 7.84 -5.57 10.71
C GLY A 15 9.04 -6.36 11.24
N GLN A 16 9.83 -6.99 10.35
CA GLN A 16 11.05 -7.74 10.73
C GLN A 16 12.30 -6.85 10.92
N VAL A 17 12.21 -5.55 10.62
CA VAL A 17 13.36 -4.61 10.60
C VAL A 17 13.28 -3.57 11.71
N GLU A 18 12.29 -3.68 12.61
CA GLU A 18 12.14 -2.83 13.80
C GLU A 18 13.47 -2.70 14.57
N LYS A 19 14.24 -3.79 14.65
CA LYS A 19 15.60 -3.78 15.23
C LYS A 19 16.63 -2.92 14.48
N LEU A 20 16.60 -2.89 13.15
CA LEU A 20 17.50 -2.02 12.36
C LEU A 20 17.05 -0.57 12.44
N CYS A 21 15.76 -0.32 12.45
CA CYS A 21 15.24 1.03 12.51
C CYS A 21 15.36 1.66 13.89
N LEU A 22 15.17 0.90 14.96
CA LEU A 22 15.60 1.29 16.30
C LEU A 22 17.11 1.57 16.34
N LYS A 23 17.94 0.75 15.68
CA LYS A 23 19.39 1.04 15.56
C LYS A 23 19.68 2.31 14.75
N LEU A 24 18.90 2.63 13.73
CA LEU A 24 19.02 3.88 12.97
C LEU A 24 18.60 5.07 13.82
N LEU A 25 17.51 4.96 14.58
CA LEU A 25 17.08 5.98 15.54
C LEU A 25 18.12 6.16 16.66
N ASP A 26 18.67 5.10 17.21
CA ASP A 26 19.73 5.18 18.23
C ASP A 26 21.00 5.84 17.66
N LYS A 27 21.35 5.53 16.41
CA LYS A 27 22.55 6.04 15.76
C LYS A 27 22.42 7.49 15.28
N TYR A 28 21.28 7.85 14.70
CA TYR A 28 21.07 9.14 14.03
C TYR A 28 20.16 10.09 14.82
N GLY A 29 19.38 9.58 15.77
CA GLY A 29 18.54 10.35 16.68
C GLY A 29 19.31 11.43 17.45
N PRO A 30 20.49 11.14 18.04
CA PRO A 30 21.35 12.15 18.64
C PRO A 30 21.76 13.27 17.66
N GLY A 31 21.93 12.93 16.37
CA GLY A 31 22.21 13.92 15.33
C GLY A 31 21.01 14.83 15.05
N VAL A 32 19.80 14.28 15.00
CA VAL A 32 18.58 15.08 14.82
C VAL A 32 18.31 15.97 16.03
N THR A 33 18.47 15.45 17.25
CA THR A 33 18.25 16.21 18.49
C THR A 33 19.35 17.23 18.77
N SER A 34 20.52 17.12 18.14
CA SER A 34 21.57 18.14 18.20
C SER A 34 21.21 19.45 17.47
N ILE A 35 20.19 19.43 16.60
CA ILE A 35 19.70 20.62 15.90
C ILE A 35 18.72 21.37 16.82
N VAL A 36 19.07 22.59 17.19
CA VAL A 36 18.24 23.44 18.06
C VAL A 36 16.85 23.64 17.44
N GLY A 37 15.81 23.24 18.18
CA GLY A 37 14.41 23.36 17.74
C GLY A 37 13.91 22.21 16.84
N ALA A 38 14.72 21.18 16.59
CA ALA A 38 14.28 19.98 15.90
C ALA A 38 13.52 19.04 16.84
N VAL A 39 12.42 18.47 16.35
CA VAL A 39 11.65 17.43 17.03
C VAL A 39 11.51 16.24 16.11
N ALA A 40 12.05 15.09 16.51
CA ALA A 40 11.84 13.83 15.82
C ALA A 40 10.54 13.17 16.32
N SER A 41 9.78 12.57 15.40
CA SER A 41 8.59 11.80 15.74
C SER A 41 8.62 10.46 15.01
N ASP A 42 8.64 9.39 15.80
CA ASP A 42 8.46 8.04 15.30
C ASP A 42 6.97 7.82 14.99
N MET A 43 6.68 7.43 13.76
CA MET A 43 5.32 7.18 13.27
C MET A 43 5.03 5.68 13.10
N GLY A 44 5.99 4.81 13.48
CA GLY A 44 5.85 3.36 13.42
C GLY A 44 5.86 2.79 12.00
N ILE A 45 5.22 1.63 11.83
CA ILE A 45 5.20 0.89 10.55
C ILE A 45 4.16 1.50 9.61
N LEU A 46 4.62 2.07 8.50
CA LEU A 46 3.82 2.81 7.51
C LEU A 46 4.28 2.50 6.07
N THR A 47 3.37 2.62 5.12
CA THR A 47 3.75 2.72 3.70
C THR A 47 4.48 4.04 3.43
N THR A 48 5.26 4.10 2.35
CA THR A 48 5.93 5.34 1.93
C THR A 48 4.90 6.46 1.70
N ARG A 49 3.75 6.15 1.11
CA ARG A 49 2.67 7.13 0.88
C ARG A 49 1.98 7.62 2.16
N GLN A 50 1.83 6.76 3.17
CA GLN A 50 1.31 7.17 4.48
C GLN A 50 2.26 8.19 5.13
N LEU A 51 3.57 7.92 5.14
CA LEU A 51 4.57 8.85 5.70
C LEU A 51 4.56 10.20 4.98
N HIS A 52 4.58 10.19 3.64
CA HIS A 52 4.48 11.42 2.83
C HIS A 52 3.22 12.23 3.13
N TRP A 53 2.09 11.54 3.28
CA TRP A 53 0.83 12.18 3.65
C TRP A 53 0.90 12.84 5.04
N MET A 54 1.47 12.14 6.03
CA MET A 54 1.57 12.63 7.39
C MET A 54 2.47 13.87 7.49
N VAL A 55 3.61 13.86 6.80
CA VAL A 55 4.51 15.04 6.70
C VAL A 55 3.75 16.23 6.13
N ARG A 56 3.02 16.03 5.02
CA ARG A 56 2.22 17.09 4.39
C ARG A 56 1.13 17.62 5.32
N ALA A 57 0.39 16.75 5.99
CA ALA A 57 -0.68 17.13 6.90
C ALA A 57 -0.14 17.95 8.09
N ARG A 58 0.97 17.52 8.70
CA ARG A 58 1.62 18.23 9.81
C ARG A 58 2.14 19.60 9.41
N ASN A 59 2.72 19.73 8.21
CA ASN A 59 3.18 21.02 7.68
C ASN A 59 2.02 22.00 7.41
N LYS A 60 0.79 21.49 7.25
CA LYS A 60 -0.44 22.30 7.16
C LYS A 60 -1.10 22.56 8.52
N GLY A 61 -0.49 22.14 9.63
CA GLY A 61 -1.09 22.25 10.97
C GLY A 61 -2.24 21.27 11.21
N ILE A 62 -2.43 20.27 10.35
CA ILE A 62 -3.48 19.26 10.47
C ILE A 62 -2.95 18.10 11.32
N LYS A 63 -3.82 17.51 12.15
CA LYS A 63 -3.51 16.27 12.87
C LYS A 63 -3.26 15.16 11.84
N ALA A 64 -2.22 14.38 12.06
CA ALA A 64 -1.80 13.33 11.14
C ALA A 64 -1.49 12.06 11.91
N SER A 65 -2.53 11.26 12.14
CA SER A 65 -2.42 9.88 12.57
C SER A 65 -2.68 8.93 11.41
N GLU A 66 -2.35 7.65 11.59
CA GLU A 66 -2.67 6.62 10.60
C GLU A 66 -4.19 6.49 10.38
N GLN A 67 -4.98 6.61 11.45
CA GLN A 67 -6.43 6.59 11.34
C GLN A 67 -6.96 7.75 10.47
N ASP A 68 -6.42 8.96 10.64
CA ASP A 68 -6.80 10.13 9.84
C ASP A 68 -6.51 9.90 8.33
N TYR A 69 -5.43 9.19 8.00
CA TYR A 69 -5.11 8.80 6.62
C TYR A 69 -6.17 7.87 6.02
N PHE A 70 -6.54 6.82 6.76
CA PHE A 70 -7.54 5.84 6.31
C PHE A 70 -8.95 6.44 6.23
N GLU A 71 -9.33 7.30 7.17
CA GLU A 71 -10.60 8.02 7.13
C GLU A 71 -10.69 8.95 5.93
N GLN A 72 -9.63 9.71 5.65
CA GLN A 72 -9.63 10.57 4.46
C GLN A 72 -9.80 9.74 3.18
N LEU A 73 -9.02 8.67 3.03
CA LEU A 73 -9.06 7.83 1.83
C LEU A 73 -10.42 7.14 1.66
N SER A 74 -10.97 6.54 2.72
CA SER A 74 -12.26 5.87 2.69
C SER A 74 -13.42 6.83 2.46
N ASN A 75 -13.40 8.03 3.05
CA ASN A 75 -14.43 9.04 2.82
C ASN A 75 -14.41 9.54 1.37
N SER A 76 -13.23 9.86 0.83
CA SER A 76 -13.10 10.26 -0.58
C SER A 76 -13.57 9.16 -1.53
N PHE A 77 -13.27 7.89 -1.23
CA PHE A 77 -13.74 6.76 -2.02
C PHE A 77 -15.26 6.62 -1.97
N ARG A 78 -15.88 6.70 -0.78
CA ARG A 78 -17.36 6.65 -0.66
C ARG A 78 -18.03 7.77 -1.46
N CYS A 79 -17.52 9.00 -1.36
CA CYS A 79 -18.02 10.12 -2.15
C CYS A 79 -17.96 9.84 -3.65
N LEU A 80 -16.89 9.19 -4.14
CA LEU A 80 -16.79 8.78 -5.54
C LEU A 80 -17.84 7.72 -5.91
N MET A 81 -18.03 6.71 -5.06
CA MET A 81 -19.02 5.65 -5.29
C MET A 81 -20.48 6.16 -5.26
N ASP A 82 -20.74 7.24 -4.51
CA ASP A 82 -22.06 7.87 -4.47
C ASP A 82 -22.40 8.64 -5.75
N LEU A 83 -21.41 8.93 -6.61
CA LEU A 83 -21.63 9.52 -7.94
C LEU A 83 -22.07 8.49 -8.99
N ILE A 84 -22.00 7.19 -8.68
CA ILE A 84 -22.45 6.13 -9.60
C ILE A 84 -23.99 6.16 -9.65
N PRO A 85 -24.63 6.33 -10.83
CA PRO A 85 -26.08 6.46 -10.95
C PRO A 85 -26.85 5.27 -10.36
N THR A 86 -27.91 5.57 -9.61
CA THR A 86 -28.82 4.58 -9.04
C THR A 86 -29.46 3.73 -10.15
N GLY A 87 -29.14 2.43 -10.22
CA GLY A 87 -29.64 1.50 -11.24
C GLY A 87 -28.54 0.85 -12.09
N GLN A 88 -27.31 1.38 -12.07
CA GLN A 88 -26.11 0.60 -12.39
C GLN A 88 -25.67 -0.12 -11.11
N SER A 89 -25.27 -1.39 -11.22
CA SER A 89 -24.80 -2.10 -10.04
C SER A 89 -23.57 -1.38 -9.49
N LYS A 90 -23.62 -0.91 -8.24
CA LYS A 90 -22.42 -0.39 -7.55
C LYS A 90 -21.33 -1.47 -7.47
N CYS A 91 -21.76 -2.74 -7.52
CA CYS A 91 -21.00 -3.97 -7.44
C CYS A 91 -21.80 -5.05 -8.24
N ASP A 92 -21.25 -5.63 -9.31
CA ASP A 92 -21.90 -6.69 -10.14
C ASP A 92 -21.63 -8.14 -9.62
N GLY A 93 -21.25 -8.29 -8.35
CA GLY A 93 -21.21 -9.57 -7.61
C GLY A 93 -20.03 -10.49 -7.97
N MET A 94 -19.77 -10.75 -9.25
CA MET A 94 -18.69 -11.64 -9.73
C MET A 94 -17.50 -10.84 -10.29
N ASN A 95 -17.74 -9.64 -10.81
CA ASN A 95 -16.71 -8.75 -11.35
C ASN A 95 -16.01 -7.87 -10.30
N ASP A 96 -16.43 -7.89 -9.04
CA ASP A 96 -15.95 -6.95 -8.03
C ASP A 96 -14.76 -7.45 -7.24
N LYS A 97 -14.49 -8.75 -7.29
CA LYS A 97 -13.39 -9.34 -6.56
C LYS A 97 -12.05 -8.87 -7.12
N LEU A 98 -11.22 -8.34 -6.24
CA LEU A 98 -9.84 -7.97 -6.52
C LEU A 98 -8.92 -8.82 -5.65
N VAL A 99 -8.01 -9.57 -6.27
CA VAL A 99 -6.98 -10.31 -5.54
C VAL A 99 -5.69 -9.51 -5.59
N VAL A 100 -5.14 -9.15 -4.44
CA VAL A 100 -3.95 -8.30 -4.33
C VAL A 100 -2.80 -9.06 -3.69
N ASP A 101 -1.68 -9.09 -4.40
CA ASP A 101 -0.39 -9.51 -3.89
C ASP A 101 0.28 -8.36 -3.11
N GLY A 102 0.48 -8.57 -1.81
CA GLY A 102 1.04 -7.58 -0.88
C GLY A 102 2.57 -7.57 -0.82
N ALA A 103 3.26 -8.37 -1.65
CA ALA A 103 4.72 -8.48 -1.71
C ALA A 103 5.43 -8.95 -0.43
N ASN A 104 4.69 -9.51 0.52
CA ASN A 104 5.07 -9.69 1.93
C ASN A 104 5.49 -8.36 2.61
N GLY A 105 4.99 -7.24 2.08
CA GLY A 105 5.29 -5.88 2.52
C GLY A 105 4.20 -5.27 3.39
N VAL A 106 4.50 -4.07 3.92
CA VAL A 106 3.59 -3.32 4.80
C VAL A 106 2.26 -3.01 4.10
N GLY A 107 2.29 -2.80 2.78
CA GLY A 107 1.12 -2.49 1.96
C GLY A 107 -0.03 -3.48 2.12
N GLY A 108 0.27 -4.78 2.13
CA GLY A 108 -0.74 -5.83 2.28
C GLY A 108 -1.51 -5.70 3.60
N ALA A 109 -0.81 -5.51 4.71
CA ALA A 109 -1.45 -5.35 6.02
C ALA A 109 -2.27 -4.05 6.10
N LYS A 110 -1.77 -2.94 5.54
CA LYS A 110 -2.51 -1.67 5.52
C LYS A 110 -3.75 -1.73 4.62
N LEU A 111 -3.68 -2.48 3.51
CA LEU A 111 -4.81 -2.70 2.61
C LEU A 111 -5.93 -3.50 3.28
N GLN A 112 -5.61 -4.48 4.13
CA GLN A 112 -6.62 -5.21 4.91
C GLN A 112 -7.37 -4.30 5.89
N ILE A 113 -6.70 -3.31 6.48
CA ILE A 113 -7.34 -2.31 7.34
C ILE A 113 -8.28 -1.43 6.50
N LEU A 114 -7.80 -0.92 5.36
CA LEU A 114 -8.59 -0.09 4.46
C LEU A 114 -9.82 -0.84 3.93
N HIS A 115 -9.67 -2.10 3.54
CA HIS A 115 -10.75 -2.96 3.06
C HIS A 115 -11.92 -3.02 4.06
N LYS A 116 -11.63 -3.19 5.35
CA LYS A 116 -12.63 -3.18 6.45
C LYS A 116 -13.35 -1.84 6.63
N LEU A 117 -12.79 -0.74 6.11
CA LEU A 117 -13.42 0.58 6.15
C LEU A 117 -14.28 0.83 4.91
N LEU A 118 -13.91 0.29 3.75
CA LEU A 118 -14.62 0.52 2.50
C LEU A 118 -15.96 -0.22 2.44
N ASN A 119 -16.05 -1.46 2.92
CA ASN A 119 -17.27 -2.31 2.99
C ASN A 119 -18.05 -2.50 1.68
N VAL A 120 -17.54 -2.05 0.53
CA VAL A 120 -18.20 -2.12 -0.78
C VAL A 120 -17.38 -2.86 -1.84
N LEU A 121 -16.11 -3.15 -1.56
CA LEU A 121 -15.22 -3.89 -2.46
C LEU A 121 -14.88 -5.24 -1.81
N ASP A 122 -14.85 -6.31 -2.60
CA ASP A 122 -14.33 -7.61 -2.17
C ASP A 122 -12.84 -7.68 -2.50
N ILE A 123 -11.98 -7.49 -1.49
CA ILE A 123 -10.51 -7.52 -1.65
C ILE A 123 -9.94 -8.72 -0.90
N GLU A 124 -9.35 -9.64 -1.65
CA GLU A 124 -8.54 -10.74 -1.11
C GLU A 124 -7.07 -10.33 -1.14
N VAL A 125 -6.44 -10.19 0.04
CA VAL A 125 -5.00 -9.91 0.14
C VAL A 125 -4.23 -11.22 0.35
N ARG A 126 -3.24 -11.48 -0.50
CA ARG A 126 -2.26 -12.56 -0.39
C ARG A 126 -0.86 -11.99 -0.19
N ASN A 127 0.06 -12.76 0.38
CA ASN A 127 1.44 -12.33 0.63
C ASN A 127 1.48 -11.00 1.39
N SER A 128 0.78 -10.91 2.51
CA SER A 128 0.85 -9.76 3.42
C SER A 128 2.11 -9.83 4.28
N SER A 129 2.52 -8.73 4.92
CA SER A 129 3.60 -8.77 5.94
C SER A 129 3.34 -9.69 7.13
N GLN A 130 2.10 -10.18 7.30
CA GLN A 130 1.72 -11.13 8.36
C GLN A 130 1.77 -12.59 7.87
N ASP A 131 1.97 -12.81 6.58
CA ASP A 131 2.01 -14.14 5.98
C ASP A 131 3.44 -14.70 6.00
N GLU A 132 3.60 -16.00 5.77
CA GLU A 132 4.90 -16.62 5.62
C GLU A 132 5.54 -16.27 4.26
N GLY A 133 6.68 -15.58 4.28
CA GLY A 133 7.39 -15.24 3.06
C GLY A 133 8.51 -14.24 3.28
N VAL A 134 9.33 -14.07 2.23
CA VAL A 134 10.39 -13.06 2.20
C VAL A 134 9.89 -11.88 1.35
N LEU A 135 10.18 -10.67 1.80
CA LEU A 135 9.81 -9.42 1.11
C LEU A 135 10.33 -9.44 -0.33
N ASN A 136 9.43 -9.23 -1.31
CA ASN A 136 9.71 -9.18 -2.74
C ASN A 136 10.35 -10.45 -3.33
N ASP A 137 10.27 -11.60 -2.64
CA ASP A 137 10.83 -12.87 -3.13
C ASP A 137 9.75 -13.70 -3.83
N GLY A 138 9.80 -13.74 -5.17
CA GLY A 138 8.78 -14.40 -6.00
C GLY A 138 7.39 -13.74 -5.94
N VAL A 139 7.33 -12.51 -5.44
CA VAL A 139 6.11 -11.71 -5.22
C VAL A 139 6.41 -10.23 -5.44
N GLY A 140 5.38 -9.42 -5.62
CA GLY A 140 5.45 -7.97 -5.68
C GLY A 140 5.48 -7.38 -7.08
N ALA A 141 5.15 -6.09 -7.18
CA ALA A 141 4.99 -5.38 -8.45
C ALA A 141 6.24 -5.48 -9.35
N ASP A 142 7.43 -5.37 -8.77
CA ASP A 142 8.70 -5.52 -9.49
C ASP A 142 8.87 -6.92 -10.10
N TYR A 143 8.52 -7.96 -9.35
CA TYR A 143 8.64 -9.34 -9.82
C TYR A 143 7.67 -9.59 -10.98
N VAL A 144 6.40 -9.22 -10.80
CA VAL A 144 5.34 -9.36 -11.81
C VAL A 144 5.68 -8.59 -13.08
N GLN A 145 6.20 -7.37 -12.97
CA GLN A 145 6.56 -6.54 -14.11
C GLN A 145 7.79 -7.04 -14.87
N LYS A 146 8.85 -7.46 -14.17
CA LYS A 146 10.12 -7.87 -14.79
C LYS A 146 10.05 -9.27 -15.38
N GLU A 147 9.53 -10.21 -14.60
CA GLU A 147 9.48 -11.62 -14.99
C GLU A 147 8.27 -11.94 -15.89
N LYS A 148 7.22 -11.09 -15.85
CA LYS A 148 5.96 -11.30 -16.59
C LYS A 148 5.32 -12.66 -16.28
N VAL A 149 5.42 -13.08 -15.02
CA VAL A 149 4.81 -14.30 -14.48
C VAL A 149 3.95 -13.98 -13.27
N ALA A 150 3.03 -14.87 -12.96
CA ALA A 150 2.17 -14.73 -11.79
C ALA A 150 3.01 -14.80 -10.50
N PRO A 151 2.72 -13.95 -9.50
CA PRO A 151 3.39 -14.01 -8.20
C PRO A 151 2.99 -15.28 -7.45
N ARG A 152 3.80 -15.68 -6.46
CA ARG A 152 3.53 -16.86 -5.65
C ARG A 152 2.13 -16.85 -5.05
N GLY A 153 1.41 -17.96 -5.19
CA GLY A 153 0.04 -18.12 -4.69
C GLY A 153 -1.05 -17.74 -5.68
N PHE A 154 -0.69 -17.29 -6.89
CA PHE A 154 -1.59 -17.00 -8.00
C PHE A 154 -1.47 -18.08 -9.09
N GLY A 155 -2.57 -18.43 -9.76
CA GLY A 155 -2.57 -19.44 -10.80
C GLY A 155 -3.90 -19.55 -11.55
N SER A 156 -4.12 -20.64 -12.27
CA SER A 156 -5.29 -20.83 -13.15
C SER A 156 -6.65 -20.65 -12.45
N LYS A 157 -6.72 -20.86 -11.12
CA LYS A 157 -7.91 -20.59 -10.30
C LYS A 157 -8.32 -19.11 -10.26
N ASP A 158 -7.37 -18.21 -10.55
CA ASP A 158 -7.56 -16.76 -10.56
C ASP A 158 -7.81 -16.24 -11.98
N ALA A 159 -7.94 -17.13 -12.97
CA ALA A 159 -8.25 -16.75 -14.34
C ALA A 159 -9.62 -16.07 -14.44
N GLY A 160 -9.67 -14.94 -15.14
CA GLY A 160 -10.87 -14.09 -15.22
C GLY A 160 -11.13 -13.19 -14.01
N ILE A 161 -10.28 -13.25 -12.97
CA ILE A 161 -10.36 -12.37 -11.80
C ILE A 161 -9.35 -11.23 -11.95
N ARG A 162 -9.73 -10.00 -11.54
CA ARG A 162 -8.80 -8.87 -11.50
C ARG A 162 -7.75 -9.13 -10.43
N CYS A 163 -6.48 -9.10 -10.83
CA CYS A 163 -5.35 -9.22 -9.92
C CYS A 163 -4.51 -7.95 -9.93
N ALA A 164 -3.90 -7.64 -8.79
CA ALA A 164 -2.93 -6.57 -8.68
C ALA A 164 -1.78 -6.96 -7.76
N SER A 165 -0.64 -6.29 -7.89
CA SER A 165 0.50 -6.48 -7.02
C SER A 165 1.06 -5.13 -6.58
N LEU A 166 1.32 -5.02 -5.27
CA LEU A 166 2.03 -3.92 -4.65
C LEU A 166 3.53 -4.22 -4.62
N ASP A 167 4.38 -3.22 -4.44
CA ASP A 167 5.74 -3.46 -3.97
C ASP A 167 5.86 -3.34 -2.44
N GLY A 168 7.05 -3.63 -1.91
CA GLY A 168 7.26 -3.80 -0.47
C GLY A 168 6.81 -2.65 0.43
N ASP A 169 6.90 -1.40 -0.05
CA ASP A 169 6.49 -0.19 0.65
C ASP A 169 5.21 0.46 0.08
N ALA A 170 4.58 -0.20 -0.90
CA ALA A 170 3.31 0.15 -1.52
C ALA A 170 3.24 1.55 -2.15
N ASP A 171 4.32 1.95 -2.81
CA ASP A 171 4.33 3.13 -3.67
C ASP A 171 4.15 2.78 -5.17
N ARG A 172 4.29 1.50 -5.54
CA ARG A 172 4.00 0.96 -6.87
C ARG A 172 2.83 -0.02 -6.86
N LEU A 173 2.08 0.00 -7.96
CA LEU A 173 0.93 -0.88 -8.21
C LEU A 173 0.97 -1.30 -9.67
N VAL A 174 0.82 -2.59 -9.93
CA VAL A 174 0.57 -3.15 -11.27
C VAL A 174 -0.67 -4.00 -11.23
N TYR A 175 -1.48 -3.96 -12.30
CA TYR A 175 -2.57 -4.90 -12.51
C TYR A 175 -2.11 -6.02 -13.43
N PHE A 176 -2.71 -7.19 -13.31
CA PHE A 176 -2.46 -8.30 -14.23
C PHE A 176 -3.67 -9.25 -14.31
N SER A 177 -3.75 -9.99 -15.41
CA SER A 177 -4.69 -11.09 -15.58
C SER A 177 -3.93 -12.41 -15.64
N VAL A 178 -4.39 -13.40 -14.88
CA VAL A 178 -3.82 -14.75 -14.93
C VAL A 178 -4.48 -15.53 -16.07
N PRO A 179 -3.69 -16.13 -16.98
CA PRO A 179 -4.25 -16.96 -18.04
C PRO A 179 -4.81 -18.27 -17.48
N PRO A 180 -5.81 -18.88 -18.16
CA PRO A 180 -6.35 -20.18 -17.77
C PRO A 180 -5.33 -21.32 -17.90
N GLU A 181 -4.34 -21.17 -18.79
CA GLU A 181 -3.26 -22.13 -19.01
C GLU A 181 -2.10 -21.92 -18.03
N SER A 182 -1.62 -23.02 -17.43
CA SER A 182 -0.74 -23.01 -16.24
C SER A 182 0.67 -22.44 -16.42
N ASN A 183 1.07 -22.04 -17.64
CA ASN A 183 2.41 -21.54 -17.96
C ASN A 183 2.40 -20.39 -18.97
N ALA A 184 1.23 -19.85 -19.30
CA ALA A 184 1.16 -18.71 -20.20
C ALA A 184 1.64 -17.44 -19.43
N PRO A 185 2.31 -16.51 -20.12
CA PRO A 185 2.69 -15.23 -19.53
C PRO A 185 1.43 -14.48 -19.09
N ILE A 186 1.53 -13.74 -18.00
CA ILE A 186 0.42 -12.90 -17.54
C ILE A 186 0.20 -11.74 -18.52
N ASP A 187 -1.05 -11.28 -18.63
CA ASP A 187 -1.33 -10.00 -19.30
C ASP A 187 -1.15 -8.88 -18.28
N LEU A 188 -0.07 -8.11 -18.42
CA LEU A 188 0.29 -7.03 -17.53
C LEU A 188 -0.42 -5.73 -17.91
N VAL A 189 -0.98 -5.06 -16.92
CA VAL A 189 -1.49 -3.69 -16.99
C VAL A 189 -0.64 -2.82 -16.09
N ASP A 190 0.42 -2.27 -16.67
CA ASP A 190 1.43 -1.44 -16.01
C ASP A 190 1.01 0.04 -15.94
N GLY A 191 1.90 0.88 -15.42
CA GLY A 191 1.65 2.30 -15.17
C GLY A 191 1.20 3.08 -16.41
N ASP A 192 1.71 2.74 -17.60
CA ASP A 192 1.33 3.42 -18.85
C ASP A 192 -0.11 3.08 -19.23
N LYS A 193 -0.52 1.80 -19.07
CA LYS A 193 -1.92 1.41 -19.28
C LYS A 193 -2.84 2.04 -18.23
N ILE A 194 -2.41 2.10 -16.97
CA ILE A 194 -3.18 2.76 -15.89
C ILE A 194 -3.38 4.25 -16.18
N LEU A 195 -2.36 4.94 -16.72
CA LEU A 195 -2.45 6.36 -17.06
C LEU A 195 -3.45 6.65 -18.19
N SER A 196 -3.70 5.67 -19.06
CA SER A 196 -4.61 5.80 -20.21
C SER A 196 -6.08 5.48 -19.91
N LEU A 197 -6.38 4.95 -18.72
CA LEU A 197 -7.73 4.61 -18.23
C LEU A 197 -8.42 5.82 -17.60
#